data_AF-A0A2N5XZ39-F1
#
_entry.id   AF-A0A2N5XZ39-F1
#
_cell.length_a   1.000
_cell.length_b   1.000
_cell.length_c   1.000
_cell.angle_alpha   90.00
_cell.angle_beta   90.00
_cell.angle_gamma   90.00
#
_symmetry.space_group_name_H-M   'P 1'
#
loop_
_entity.id
_entity.type
_entity.pdbx_description
1 polymer ?
#
loop_
_entity_poly.entity_id
_entity_poly.type
_entity_poly.pdbx_seq_one_letter_code
_entity_poly.pdbx_strand_id
1 'polypeptide(L)'
;MTDFDAAKRARPLKRSDMPPDYAISLDRYINRDGTGGGFREDEKCIPTDFGVLQPMGGFEEAYHNIIDYIVRITYRIWEDRDVEYIGDTYSADCMVFDDYGLQCGCEKIISDTHHTLGAFTNIKLIADEIIWAGDDENGYHTSHRTIIRGTNDGDSKYGPATGKTVDVLVIANCVVRDNKIFLEHVLYNNSALVEQLGVDLHEVVQNMVAVPPAGWPRDDATWHQLRNATNPGMPISVSESLDGFDIDRFSRDACEMVWSAQNYKEMTRFFSSEISFAGATNRTAEGLDGYRNAHRSIMDCFTVDNFSVDEVYWMGNGQDGYLVSVRWSMDAEHAGSGAFGPATGNPVQLWGLSQYKVIEEKIVQEWTLFNELDLQIQIAAARSKEA
;
A
#
# COMPACT_ATOMS: atom_id res chain seq x y z
N MET A 1 18.29 -14.58 15.94
CA MET A 1 18.59 -13.15 15.74
C MET A 1 19.87 -13.07 14.94
N THR A 2 19.77 -13.32 13.64
CA THR A 2 20.90 -13.19 12.72
C THR A 2 21.17 -11.69 12.54
N ASP A 3 22.42 -11.29 12.67
CA ASP A 3 22.89 -9.94 12.36
C ASP A 3 22.61 -9.66 10.88
N PHE A 4 21.42 -9.11 10.59
CA PHE A 4 21.12 -8.53 9.30
C PHE A 4 22.04 -7.32 9.13
N ASP A 5 22.97 -7.42 8.19
CA ASP A 5 23.97 -6.42 7.83
C ASP A 5 23.33 -5.02 7.78
N ALA A 6 23.81 -4.11 8.62
CA ALA A 6 23.29 -2.75 8.72
C ALA A 6 23.41 -1.98 7.38
N ALA A 7 24.30 -2.40 6.48
CA ALA A 7 24.41 -1.85 5.13
C ALA A 7 23.22 -2.20 4.22
N LYS A 8 22.45 -3.24 4.56
CA LYS A 8 21.29 -3.72 3.78
C LYS A 8 19.93 -3.23 4.30
N ARG A 9 19.90 -2.40 5.34
CA ARG A 9 18.65 -1.87 5.88
C ARG A 9 18.24 -0.60 5.15
N ALA A 10 16.95 -0.49 4.88
CA ALA A 10 16.36 0.73 4.35
C ALA A 10 16.54 1.84 5.40
N ARG A 11 16.96 3.01 4.93
CA ARG A 11 17.17 4.17 5.81
C ARG A 11 15.89 5.02 5.80
N PRO A 12 15.57 5.70 6.91
CA PRO A 12 14.52 6.69 6.88
C PRO A 12 14.88 7.86 5.96
N LEU A 13 13.87 8.35 5.25
CA LEU A 13 13.99 9.49 4.34
C LEU A 13 14.11 10.82 5.10
N LYS A 14 14.70 11.79 4.41
CA LYS A 14 14.82 13.20 4.79
C LYS A 14 14.12 14.08 3.77
N ARG A 15 13.99 15.37 4.09
CA ARG A 15 13.33 16.31 3.16
C ARG A 15 14.08 16.46 1.84
N SER A 16 15.42 16.34 1.86
CA SER A 16 16.27 16.37 0.66
C SER A 16 16.00 15.25 -0.33
N ASP A 17 15.37 14.17 0.13
CA ASP A 17 15.19 12.95 -0.65
C ASP A 17 13.89 13.00 -1.47
N MET A 18 13.03 13.99 -1.22
CA MET A 18 11.76 14.17 -1.93
C MET A 18 12.02 14.87 -3.27
N PRO A 19 11.52 14.36 -4.39
CA PRO A 19 11.67 15.05 -5.67
C PRO A 19 10.95 16.40 -5.63
N PRO A 20 11.55 17.46 -6.22
CA PRO A 20 11.02 18.83 -6.12
C PRO A 20 9.78 19.07 -7.00
N ASP A 21 9.51 18.18 -7.96
CA ASP A 21 8.48 18.31 -8.96
C ASP A 21 8.06 16.92 -9.49
N TYR A 22 7.31 16.92 -10.60
CA TYR A 22 6.83 15.72 -11.28
C TYR A 22 7.62 15.41 -12.57
N ALA A 23 8.89 15.80 -12.68
CA ALA A 23 9.70 15.51 -13.87
C ALA A 23 9.86 14.00 -14.11
N ILE A 24 9.97 13.23 -13.02
CA ILE A 24 9.92 11.78 -13.00
C ILE A 24 8.64 11.39 -12.27
N SER A 25 7.59 11.09 -13.02
CA SER A 25 6.29 10.66 -12.50
C SER A 25 5.63 9.68 -13.47
N LEU A 26 4.66 8.90 -12.98
CA LEU A 26 3.90 8.00 -13.85
C LEU A 26 3.19 8.76 -14.96
N ASP A 27 2.57 9.90 -14.64
CA ASP A 27 1.87 10.72 -15.63
C ASP A 27 2.78 11.19 -16.75
N ARG A 28 4.03 11.60 -16.45
CA ARG A 28 5.01 11.93 -17.49
C ARG A 28 5.43 10.71 -18.29
N TYR A 29 5.64 9.58 -17.63
CA TYR A 29 6.07 8.33 -18.25
C TYR A 29 5.06 7.84 -19.30
N ILE A 30 3.76 7.88 -19.01
CA ILE A 30 2.70 7.44 -19.96
C ILE A 30 2.06 8.59 -20.77
N ASN A 31 2.59 9.82 -20.68
CA ASN A 31 2.05 11.03 -21.32
C ASN A 31 0.59 11.35 -20.94
N ARG A 32 0.26 11.22 -19.66
CA ARG A 32 -1.04 11.62 -19.11
C ARG A 32 -1.10 13.13 -18.88
N ASP A 33 -2.20 13.75 -19.31
CA ASP A 33 -2.49 15.14 -18.95
C ASP A 33 -2.92 15.24 -17.46
N GLY A 34 -2.27 16.15 -16.73
CA GLY A 34 -2.51 16.39 -15.30
C GLY A 34 -1.58 15.58 -14.40
N THR A 35 -1.87 15.58 -13.10
CA THR A 35 -1.10 14.85 -12.08
C THR A 35 -2.03 14.02 -11.20
N GLY A 36 -1.69 12.75 -10.95
CA GLY A 36 -2.43 11.86 -10.05
C GLY A 36 -3.86 11.60 -10.48
N GLY A 37 -4.08 11.45 -11.79
CA GLY A 37 -5.41 11.20 -12.35
C GLY A 37 -5.88 9.74 -12.23
N GLY A 38 -4.96 8.81 -11.95
CA GLY A 38 -5.22 7.38 -12.04
C GLY A 38 -5.32 6.87 -13.48
N PHE A 39 -5.35 5.55 -13.61
CA PHE A 39 -5.37 4.80 -14.86
C PHE A 39 -6.52 5.21 -15.81
N ARG A 40 -6.23 5.18 -17.13
CA ARG A 40 -7.22 5.32 -18.21
C ARG A 40 -7.13 4.12 -19.15
N GLU A 41 -8.28 3.57 -19.56
CA GLU A 41 -8.38 2.30 -20.33
C GLU A 41 -7.59 2.27 -21.66
N ASP A 42 -7.30 3.42 -22.26
CA ASP A 42 -6.57 3.54 -23.53
C ASP A 42 -5.06 3.77 -23.37
N GLU A 43 -4.54 3.73 -22.14
CA GLU A 43 -3.12 3.92 -21.85
C GLU A 43 -2.27 2.72 -22.29
N LYS A 44 -1.12 3.01 -22.92
CA LYS A 44 -0.11 1.98 -23.17
C LYS A 44 0.63 1.70 -21.87
N CYS A 45 0.65 0.43 -21.44
CA CYS A 45 1.39 0.00 -20.25
C CYS A 45 2.88 0.35 -20.35
N ILE A 46 3.53 0.02 -21.47
CA ILE A 46 4.92 0.40 -21.76
C ILE A 46 4.96 1.45 -22.89
N PRO A 47 5.40 2.69 -22.61
CA PRO A 47 5.54 3.74 -23.60
C PRO A 47 6.77 3.51 -24.50
N THR A 48 6.91 4.32 -25.55
CA THR A 48 8.11 4.32 -26.42
C THR A 48 9.17 5.34 -25.99
N ASP A 49 8.79 6.27 -25.11
CA ASP A 49 9.66 7.24 -24.46
C ASP A 49 9.56 6.98 -22.95
N PHE A 50 10.69 6.68 -22.33
CA PHE A 50 10.77 6.34 -20.91
C PHE A 50 10.98 7.58 -20.01
N GLY A 51 10.93 8.77 -20.59
CA GLY A 51 11.07 10.03 -19.88
C GLY A 51 12.53 10.42 -19.61
N VAL A 52 12.71 11.32 -18.66
CA VAL A 52 14.02 11.87 -18.31
C VAL A 52 14.91 10.83 -17.63
N LEU A 53 16.22 10.96 -17.83
CA LEU A 53 17.21 10.13 -17.17
C LEU A 53 17.37 10.56 -15.71
N GLN A 54 17.41 9.57 -14.83
CA GLN A 54 17.73 9.67 -13.41
C GLN A 54 19.03 8.89 -13.16
N PRO A 55 19.85 9.26 -12.15
CA PRO A 55 20.87 8.36 -11.64
C PRO A 55 20.25 7.01 -11.28
N MET A 56 20.78 5.91 -11.80
CA MET A 56 20.27 4.56 -11.60
C MET A 56 21.46 3.60 -11.36
N GLY A 57 22.43 4.05 -10.56
CA GLY A 57 23.61 3.27 -10.19
C GLY A 57 23.23 1.90 -9.61
N GLY A 58 23.83 0.84 -10.15
CA GLY A 58 23.56 -0.54 -9.72
C GLY A 58 22.29 -1.17 -10.32
N PHE A 59 21.45 -0.41 -11.03
CA PHE A 59 20.35 -0.95 -11.83
C PHE A 59 20.84 -1.40 -13.21
N GLU A 60 20.06 -2.25 -13.87
CA GLU A 60 20.35 -2.62 -15.26
C GLU A 60 20.30 -1.38 -16.19
N GLU A 61 21.23 -1.31 -17.15
CA GLU A 61 21.37 -0.16 -18.08
C GLU A 61 20.11 0.16 -18.89
N ALA A 62 19.17 -0.79 -18.96
CA ALA A 62 17.93 -0.60 -19.67
C ALA A 62 17.03 0.46 -19.02
N TYR A 63 17.11 0.69 -17.70
CA TYR A 63 16.17 1.52 -16.95
C TYR A 63 16.60 2.99 -16.88
N HIS A 64 15.74 3.89 -17.36
CA HIS A 64 16.02 5.33 -17.44
C HIS A 64 15.81 6.06 -16.11
N ASN A 65 14.82 5.64 -15.33
CA ASN A 65 14.45 6.20 -14.05
C ASN A 65 13.65 5.19 -13.22
N ILE A 66 13.33 5.54 -11.98
CA ILE A 66 12.65 4.63 -11.05
C ILE A 66 11.23 4.26 -11.50
N ILE A 67 10.50 5.16 -12.15
CA ILE A 67 9.14 4.87 -12.68
C ILE A 67 9.23 3.82 -13.78
N ASP A 68 10.17 4.02 -14.71
CA ASP A 68 10.46 3.09 -15.80
C ASP A 68 10.87 1.71 -15.28
N TYR A 69 11.75 1.66 -14.28
CA TYR A 69 12.12 0.43 -13.59
C TYR A 69 10.89 -0.31 -13.05
N ILE A 70 10.08 0.34 -12.19
CA ILE A 70 8.93 -0.30 -11.55
C ILE A 70 7.91 -0.81 -12.58
N VAL A 71 7.56 0.01 -13.56
CA VAL A 71 6.55 -0.36 -14.56
C VAL A 71 7.04 -1.55 -15.40
N ARG A 72 8.29 -1.53 -15.87
CA ARG A 72 8.79 -2.60 -16.75
C ARG A 72 9.14 -3.89 -16.01
N ILE A 73 9.65 -3.86 -14.77
CA ILE A 73 9.85 -5.11 -14.02
C ILE A 73 8.50 -5.78 -13.74
N THR A 74 7.48 -4.99 -13.40
CA THR A 74 6.13 -5.49 -13.12
C THR A 74 5.54 -6.13 -14.37
N TYR A 75 5.59 -5.42 -15.50
CA TYR A 75 5.12 -5.95 -16.78
C TYR A 75 5.85 -7.25 -17.17
N ARG A 76 7.18 -7.27 -17.07
CA ARG A 76 7.99 -8.43 -17.43
C ARG A 76 7.67 -9.67 -16.58
N ILE A 77 7.54 -9.49 -15.27
CA ILE A 77 7.27 -10.60 -14.34
C ILE A 77 5.85 -11.15 -14.55
N TRP A 78 4.86 -10.26 -14.67
CA TRP A 78 3.46 -10.65 -14.59
C TRP A 78 2.77 -10.84 -15.95
N GLU A 79 3.04 -9.96 -16.93
CA GLU A 79 2.38 -9.98 -18.23
C GLU A 79 3.22 -10.76 -19.28
N ASP A 80 4.55 -10.59 -19.29
CA ASP A 80 5.45 -11.44 -20.10
C ASP A 80 5.74 -12.82 -19.46
N ARG A 81 5.33 -13.01 -18.20
CA ARG A 81 5.46 -14.26 -17.43
C ARG A 81 6.90 -14.71 -17.18
N ASP A 82 7.84 -13.77 -17.15
CA ASP A 82 9.23 -14.06 -16.78
C ASP A 82 9.38 -14.05 -15.25
N VAL A 83 8.73 -15.02 -14.58
CA VAL A 83 8.64 -15.09 -13.11
C VAL A 83 10.02 -15.16 -12.45
N GLU A 84 10.96 -15.86 -13.08
CA GLU A 84 12.30 -16.04 -12.52
C GLU A 84 13.09 -14.73 -12.47
N TYR A 85 12.68 -13.69 -13.22
CA TYR A 85 13.26 -12.35 -13.14
C TYR A 85 13.05 -11.67 -11.77
N ILE A 86 12.14 -12.21 -10.92
CA ILE A 86 12.09 -11.87 -9.50
C ILE A 86 13.44 -12.14 -8.83
N GLY A 87 14.15 -13.20 -9.23
CA GLY A 87 15.49 -13.51 -8.74
C GLY A 87 16.54 -12.45 -9.07
N ASP A 88 16.29 -11.61 -10.08
CA ASP A 88 17.13 -10.47 -10.50
C ASP A 88 16.66 -9.13 -9.92
N THR A 89 15.40 -9.03 -9.51
CA THR A 89 14.77 -7.77 -9.04
C THR A 89 14.39 -7.73 -7.57
N TYR A 90 14.47 -8.87 -6.85
CA TYR A 90 14.30 -8.97 -5.40
C TYR A 90 15.55 -9.55 -4.76
N SER A 91 15.92 -9.03 -3.58
CA SER A 91 17.08 -9.55 -2.84
C SER A 91 16.77 -10.92 -2.24
N ALA A 92 17.80 -11.78 -2.12
CA ALA A 92 17.64 -13.11 -1.53
C ALA A 92 17.20 -13.07 -0.05
N ASP A 93 17.40 -11.94 0.61
CA ASP A 93 17.06 -11.65 2.01
C ASP A 93 15.96 -10.59 2.15
N CYS A 94 15.16 -10.35 1.10
CA CYS A 94 14.13 -9.32 1.10
C CYS A 94 13.08 -9.59 2.19
N MET A 95 12.54 -8.52 2.77
CA MET A 95 11.47 -8.57 3.75
C MET A 95 10.17 -8.06 3.13
N VAL A 96 9.14 -8.90 3.05
CA VAL A 96 7.83 -8.54 2.53
C VAL A 96 6.78 -8.64 3.63
N PHE A 97 6.27 -7.52 4.08
CA PHE A 97 5.13 -7.43 5.00
C PHE A 97 3.84 -7.39 4.18
N ASP A 98 3.07 -8.47 4.23
CA ASP A 98 1.75 -8.55 3.62
C ASP A 98 0.63 -8.33 4.65
N ASP A 99 -0.62 -8.48 4.20
CA ASP A 99 -1.82 -8.41 5.05
C ASP A 99 -1.66 -9.20 6.37
N TYR A 100 -1.04 -10.38 6.34
CA TYR A 100 -1.05 -11.36 7.42
C TYR A 100 0.23 -11.38 8.25
N GLY A 101 1.40 -11.20 7.63
CA GLY A 101 2.68 -11.46 8.28
C GLY A 101 3.90 -11.02 7.48
N LEU A 102 5.05 -11.57 7.85
CA LEU A 102 6.33 -11.31 7.20
C LEU A 102 6.76 -12.54 6.38
N GLN A 103 7.05 -12.30 5.11
CA GLN A 103 7.70 -13.25 4.21
C GLN A 103 9.16 -12.83 4.01
N CYS A 104 10.08 -13.80 4.04
CA CYS A 104 11.52 -13.55 3.89
C CYS A 104 12.06 -14.27 2.65
N GLY A 105 12.78 -13.52 1.82
CA GLY A 105 13.49 -14.02 0.64
C GLY A 105 12.62 -14.17 -0.61
N CYS A 106 13.28 -14.09 -1.76
CA CYS A 106 12.62 -14.01 -3.06
C CYS A 106 12.00 -15.35 -3.54
N GLU A 107 12.43 -16.50 -3.03
CA GLU A 107 11.89 -17.82 -3.43
C GLU A 107 10.39 -17.94 -3.16
N LYS A 108 9.93 -17.38 -2.04
CA LYS A 108 8.52 -17.37 -1.68
C LYS A 108 7.71 -16.48 -2.63
N ILE A 109 8.27 -15.35 -3.05
CA ILE A 109 7.64 -14.43 -4.01
C ILE A 109 7.51 -15.12 -5.37
N ILE A 110 8.56 -15.80 -5.84
CA ILE A 110 8.52 -16.62 -7.07
C ILE A 110 7.39 -17.66 -7.01
N SER A 111 7.30 -18.41 -5.90
CA SER A 111 6.26 -19.43 -5.71
C SER A 111 4.84 -18.82 -5.74
N ASP A 112 4.63 -17.69 -5.06
CA ASP A 112 3.33 -17.02 -5.00
C ASP A 112 2.92 -16.42 -6.36
N THR A 113 3.89 -15.86 -7.09
CA THR A 113 3.67 -15.35 -8.46
C THR A 113 3.28 -16.48 -9.40
N HIS A 114 3.97 -17.63 -9.38
CA HIS A 114 3.58 -18.82 -10.16
C HIS A 114 2.16 -19.29 -9.82
N HIS A 115 1.80 -19.35 -8.54
CA HIS A 115 0.45 -19.73 -8.12
C HIS A 115 -0.60 -18.76 -8.66
N THR A 116 -0.35 -17.45 -8.55
CA THR A 116 -1.28 -16.40 -9.02
C THR A 116 -1.44 -16.44 -10.54
N LEU A 117 -0.34 -16.62 -11.29
CA LEU A 117 -0.35 -16.75 -12.74
C LEU A 117 -1.05 -18.02 -13.24
N GLY A 118 -1.11 -19.06 -12.40
CA GLY A 118 -1.90 -20.26 -12.64
C GLY A 118 -3.40 -20.04 -12.39
N ALA A 119 -3.76 -19.17 -11.45
CA ALA A 119 -5.14 -18.83 -11.11
C ALA A 119 -5.79 -17.81 -12.07
N PHE A 120 -4.97 -16.98 -12.72
CA PHE A 120 -5.42 -15.90 -13.62
C PHE A 120 -4.54 -15.85 -14.89
N THR A 121 -4.90 -16.57 -15.94
CA THR A 121 -4.02 -16.68 -17.13
C THR A 121 -3.98 -15.43 -18.02
N ASN A 122 -4.84 -14.44 -17.78
CA ASN A 122 -4.85 -13.15 -18.49
C ASN A 122 -4.59 -11.97 -17.53
N ILE A 123 -3.95 -12.22 -16.39
CA ILE A 123 -3.68 -11.19 -15.38
C ILE A 123 -2.89 -10.01 -15.97
N LYS A 124 -3.23 -8.81 -15.52
CA LYS A 124 -2.51 -7.56 -15.76
C LYS A 124 -2.32 -6.82 -14.45
N LEU A 125 -1.16 -6.20 -14.28
CA LEU A 125 -0.84 -5.34 -13.16
C LEU A 125 -0.71 -3.91 -13.67
N ILE A 126 -1.83 -3.21 -13.66
CA ILE A 126 -1.96 -1.89 -14.24
C ILE A 126 -1.45 -0.86 -13.23
N ALA A 127 -0.41 -0.11 -13.60
CA ALA A 127 0.08 1.00 -12.80
C ALA A 127 -0.95 2.15 -12.81
N ASP A 128 -1.57 2.40 -11.65
CA ASP A 128 -2.52 3.50 -11.46
C ASP A 128 -1.80 4.78 -11.02
N GLU A 129 -0.85 4.65 -10.08
CA GLU A 129 0.06 5.71 -9.62
C GLU A 129 1.36 5.13 -9.02
N ILE A 130 2.48 5.84 -9.17
CA ILE A 130 3.74 5.55 -8.49
C ILE A 130 4.29 6.84 -7.86
N ILE A 131 4.33 6.88 -6.53
CA ILE A 131 4.96 7.95 -5.74
C ILE A 131 6.35 7.51 -5.34
N TRP A 132 7.39 8.35 -5.48
CA TRP A 132 8.74 7.97 -5.10
C TRP A 132 9.50 9.07 -4.35
N ALA A 133 10.54 8.64 -3.62
CA ALA A 133 11.57 9.47 -2.99
C ALA A 133 12.89 8.69 -2.89
N GLY A 134 13.99 9.35 -2.53
CA GLY A 134 15.30 8.74 -2.38
C GLY A 134 16.18 8.84 -3.63
N ASP A 135 17.23 8.05 -3.67
CA ASP A 135 18.24 8.04 -4.72
C ASP A 135 18.84 6.63 -4.91
N ASP A 136 19.72 6.48 -5.88
CA ASP A 136 20.40 5.21 -6.20
C ASP A 136 21.47 4.80 -5.18
N GLU A 137 21.86 5.69 -4.25
CA GLU A 137 22.85 5.39 -3.20
C GLU A 137 22.21 4.90 -1.90
N ASN A 138 21.17 5.59 -1.42
CA ASN A 138 20.44 5.30 -0.19
C ASN A 138 19.27 4.34 -0.44
N GLY A 139 18.79 4.29 -1.67
CA GLY A 139 17.66 3.48 -2.11
C GLY A 139 16.44 4.33 -2.45
N TYR A 140 15.72 3.91 -3.49
CA TYR A 140 14.44 4.49 -3.87
C TYR A 140 13.32 3.90 -3.02
N HIS A 141 12.57 4.77 -2.36
CA HIS A 141 11.30 4.43 -1.71
C HIS A 141 10.19 4.71 -2.71
N THR A 142 9.30 3.75 -2.91
CA THR A 142 8.28 3.78 -3.97
C THR A 142 6.95 3.27 -3.45
N SER A 143 5.84 3.93 -3.83
CA SER A 143 4.47 3.54 -3.49
C SER A 143 3.72 3.24 -4.76
N HIS A 144 3.48 1.97 -5.05
CA HIS A 144 2.78 1.51 -6.25
C HIS A 144 1.31 1.33 -5.94
N ARG A 145 0.48 2.21 -6.46
CA ARG A 145 -0.96 1.96 -6.53
C ARG A 145 -1.22 1.22 -7.84
N THR A 146 -1.64 -0.03 -7.72
CA THR A 146 -1.77 -0.97 -8.83
C THR A 146 -3.18 -1.54 -8.86
N ILE A 147 -3.69 -1.75 -10.06
CA ILE A 147 -4.94 -2.48 -10.30
C ILE A 147 -4.57 -3.86 -10.86
N ILE A 148 -4.84 -4.91 -10.10
CA ILE A 148 -4.76 -6.29 -10.58
C ILE A 148 -6.06 -6.63 -11.30
N ARG A 149 -5.98 -6.90 -12.59
CA ARG A 149 -7.13 -7.27 -13.42
C ARG A 149 -6.92 -8.62 -14.08
N GLY A 150 -7.89 -9.52 -13.97
CA GLY A 150 -7.79 -10.85 -14.59
C GLY A 150 -9.06 -11.68 -14.44
N THR A 151 -9.18 -12.73 -15.23
CA THR A 151 -10.24 -13.74 -15.15
C THR A 151 -9.73 -14.93 -14.37
N ASN A 152 -10.45 -15.36 -13.33
CA ASN A 152 -10.08 -16.52 -12.55
C ASN A 152 -10.44 -17.81 -13.30
N ASP A 153 -9.52 -18.28 -14.12
CA ASP A 153 -9.65 -19.43 -15.01
C ASP A 153 -8.81 -20.64 -14.58
N GLY A 154 -8.07 -20.53 -13.48
CA GLY A 154 -7.47 -21.63 -12.74
C GLY A 154 -7.82 -21.61 -11.25
N ASP A 155 -7.47 -22.66 -10.53
CA ASP A 155 -7.69 -22.75 -9.09
C ASP A 155 -6.87 -21.69 -8.36
N SER A 156 -7.50 -20.98 -7.43
CA SER A 156 -6.88 -19.96 -6.60
C SER A 156 -6.76 -20.41 -5.15
N LYS A 157 -6.10 -19.61 -4.31
CA LYS A 157 -6.09 -19.80 -2.84
C LYS A 157 -7.49 -19.80 -2.20
N TYR A 158 -8.53 -19.32 -2.92
CA TYR A 158 -9.92 -19.30 -2.45
C TYR A 158 -10.78 -20.45 -3.00
N GLY A 159 -10.20 -21.37 -3.77
CA GLY A 159 -10.89 -22.54 -4.30
C GLY A 159 -10.83 -22.66 -5.83
N PRO A 160 -11.67 -23.53 -6.42
CA PRO A 160 -11.66 -23.80 -7.85
C PRO A 160 -11.93 -22.57 -8.72
N ALA A 161 -11.49 -22.63 -9.98
CA ALA A 161 -11.73 -21.57 -10.96
C ALA A 161 -13.21 -21.14 -11.03
N THR A 162 -13.47 -19.85 -10.84
CA THR A 162 -14.83 -19.27 -10.80
C THR A 162 -15.28 -18.71 -12.15
N GLY A 163 -14.36 -18.49 -13.08
CA GLY A 163 -14.60 -17.83 -14.36
C GLY A 163 -14.95 -16.34 -14.24
N LYS A 164 -14.84 -15.75 -13.04
CA LYS A 164 -15.13 -14.33 -12.79
C LYS A 164 -13.95 -13.46 -13.16
N THR A 165 -14.23 -12.28 -13.71
CA THR A 165 -13.21 -11.23 -13.88
C THR A 165 -13.17 -10.38 -12.62
N VAL A 166 -11.95 -10.12 -12.15
CA VAL A 166 -11.66 -9.30 -10.99
C VAL A 166 -10.89 -8.05 -11.40
N ASP A 167 -11.03 -7.00 -10.60
CA ASP A 167 -10.37 -5.71 -10.68
C ASP A 167 -10.07 -5.26 -9.24
N VAL A 168 -8.83 -5.44 -8.81
CA VAL A 168 -8.45 -5.42 -7.38
C VAL A 168 -7.36 -4.39 -7.15
N LEU A 169 -7.67 -3.41 -6.31
CA LEU A 169 -6.69 -2.42 -5.84
C LEU A 169 -5.62 -3.08 -4.96
N VAL A 170 -4.36 -2.71 -5.21
CA VAL A 170 -3.19 -3.08 -4.43
C VAL A 170 -2.37 -1.82 -4.19
N ILE A 171 -1.83 -1.67 -2.98
CA ILE A 171 -0.84 -0.62 -2.68
C ILE A 171 0.40 -1.31 -2.13
N ALA A 172 1.55 -1.11 -2.78
CA ALA A 172 2.84 -1.67 -2.37
C ALA A 172 3.86 -0.56 -2.14
N ASN A 173 4.36 -0.42 -0.92
CA ASN A 173 5.49 0.43 -0.60
C ASN A 173 6.78 -0.39 -0.64
N CYS A 174 7.66 -0.13 -1.60
CA CYS A 174 8.93 -0.85 -1.79
C CYS A 174 10.14 0.05 -1.53
N VAL A 175 11.24 -0.55 -1.05
CA VAL A 175 12.56 0.06 -1.05
C VAL A 175 13.50 -0.72 -1.95
N VAL A 176 14.12 -0.01 -2.89
CA VAL A 176 14.88 -0.59 -3.99
C VAL A 176 16.26 0.01 -4.06
N ARG A 177 17.29 -0.83 -4.16
CA ARG A 177 18.67 -0.40 -4.43
C ARG A 177 19.41 -1.51 -5.18
N ASP A 178 20.38 -1.14 -6.02
CA ASP A 178 21.22 -2.11 -6.74
C ASP A 178 20.40 -3.13 -7.56
N ASN A 179 19.36 -2.66 -8.27
CA ASN A 179 18.39 -3.49 -9.01
C ASN A 179 17.54 -4.43 -8.13
N LYS A 180 17.51 -4.25 -6.80
CA LYS A 180 16.85 -5.18 -5.87
C LYS A 180 15.87 -4.49 -4.95
N ILE A 181 14.62 -4.94 -4.98
CA ILE A 181 13.64 -4.73 -3.91
C ILE A 181 14.07 -5.59 -2.73
N PHE A 182 14.34 -4.96 -1.59
CA PHE A 182 14.79 -5.66 -0.37
C PHE A 182 13.86 -5.42 0.82
N LEU A 183 12.93 -4.47 0.71
CA LEU A 183 11.87 -4.23 1.68
C LEU A 183 10.58 -3.90 0.94
N GLU A 184 9.47 -4.53 1.32
CA GLU A 184 8.15 -4.29 0.77
C GLU A 184 7.10 -4.34 1.88
N HIS A 185 6.20 -3.37 1.89
CA HIS A 185 4.95 -3.39 2.63
C HIS A 185 3.82 -3.35 1.62
N VAL A 186 3.07 -4.43 1.50
CA VAL A 186 2.04 -4.57 0.47
C VAL A 186 0.70 -4.94 1.08
N LEU A 187 -0.35 -4.26 0.62
CA LEU A 187 -1.73 -4.57 0.97
C LEU A 187 -2.51 -4.87 -0.30
N TYR A 188 -3.14 -6.03 -0.32
CA TYR A 188 -4.10 -6.41 -1.36
C TYR A 188 -5.51 -6.16 -0.84
N ASN A 189 -6.41 -5.69 -1.70
CA ASN A 189 -7.83 -5.58 -1.34
C ASN A 189 -8.50 -6.97 -1.33
N ASN A 190 -8.02 -7.87 -0.47
CA ASN A 190 -8.35 -9.30 -0.48
C ASN A 190 -9.84 -9.55 -0.22
N SER A 191 -10.48 -8.78 0.66
CA SER A 191 -11.93 -8.89 0.87
C SER A 191 -12.71 -8.61 -0.42
N ALA A 192 -12.35 -7.53 -1.13
CA ALA A 192 -12.95 -7.22 -2.42
C ALA A 192 -12.67 -8.31 -3.47
N LEU A 193 -11.46 -8.88 -3.49
CA LEU A 193 -11.13 -10.00 -4.37
C LEU A 193 -12.04 -11.21 -4.12
N VAL A 194 -12.22 -11.61 -2.86
CA VAL A 194 -13.10 -12.72 -2.46
C VAL A 194 -14.54 -12.48 -2.93
N GLU A 195 -15.07 -11.27 -2.71
CA GLU A 195 -16.43 -10.89 -3.15
C GLU A 195 -16.57 -10.93 -4.67
N GLN A 196 -15.57 -10.43 -5.41
CA GLN A 196 -15.58 -10.42 -6.88
C GLN A 196 -15.49 -11.81 -7.50
N LEU A 197 -14.81 -12.76 -6.83
CA LEU A 197 -14.82 -14.18 -7.19
C LEU A 197 -16.18 -14.84 -6.93
N GLY A 198 -17.07 -14.19 -6.18
CA GLY A 198 -18.36 -14.74 -5.78
C GLY A 198 -18.24 -15.82 -4.69
N VAL A 199 -17.14 -15.81 -3.95
CA VAL A 199 -16.91 -16.70 -2.80
C VAL A 199 -17.45 -16.02 -1.54
N ASP A 200 -18.05 -16.80 -0.63
CA ASP A 200 -18.58 -16.26 0.62
C ASP A 200 -17.42 -15.82 1.54
N LEU A 201 -17.33 -14.52 1.80
CA LEU A 201 -16.28 -13.93 2.63
C LEU A 201 -16.30 -14.46 4.07
N HIS A 202 -17.48 -14.74 4.64
CA HIS A 202 -17.58 -15.32 5.97
C HIS A 202 -17.00 -16.73 6.01
N GLU A 203 -17.31 -17.57 5.00
CA GLU A 203 -16.71 -18.91 4.87
C GLU A 203 -15.19 -18.85 4.70
N VAL A 204 -14.67 -17.92 3.89
CA VAL A 204 -13.21 -17.71 3.75
C VAL A 204 -12.58 -17.38 5.10
N VAL A 205 -13.17 -16.45 5.85
CA VAL A 205 -12.67 -16.06 7.17
C VAL A 205 -12.67 -17.26 8.13
N GLN A 206 -13.76 -18.04 8.19
CA GLN A 206 -13.81 -19.23 9.05
C GLN A 206 -12.76 -20.28 8.66
N ASN A 207 -12.57 -20.49 7.35
CA ASN A 207 -11.55 -21.41 6.85
C ASN A 207 -10.13 -20.94 7.20
N MET A 208 -9.85 -19.63 7.11
CA MET A 208 -8.57 -19.06 7.49
C MET A 208 -8.34 -19.05 9.01
N VAL A 209 -9.39 -19.04 9.83
CA VAL A 209 -9.23 -19.29 11.28
C VAL A 209 -8.84 -20.75 11.53
N ALA A 210 -9.45 -21.70 10.82
CA ALA A 210 -9.19 -23.13 10.98
C ALA A 210 -7.82 -23.55 10.40
N VAL A 211 -7.42 -22.94 9.28
CA VAL A 211 -6.14 -23.16 8.59
C VAL A 211 -5.49 -21.80 8.32
N PRO A 212 -4.76 -21.25 9.31
CA PRO A 212 -4.16 -19.94 9.20
C PRO A 212 -3.16 -19.79 8.05
N PRO A 213 -3.12 -18.60 7.42
CA PRO A 213 -2.04 -18.27 6.48
C PRO A 213 -0.69 -18.25 7.20
N ALA A 214 0.39 -18.46 6.43
CA ALA A 214 1.74 -18.42 6.97
C ALA A 214 2.04 -17.04 7.60
N GLY A 215 2.67 -17.05 8.78
CA GLY A 215 2.98 -15.81 9.52
C GLY A 215 1.84 -15.27 10.38
N TRP A 216 0.65 -15.90 10.37
CA TRP A 216 -0.50 -15.50 11.17
C TRP A 216 -0.67 -16.36 12.45
N PRO A 217 -1.03 -15.77 13.61
CA PRO A 217 -1.12 -14.33 13.84
C PRO A 217 0.27 -13.69 13.84
N ARG A 218 0.33 -12.41 13.46
CA ARG A 218 1.57 -11.63 13.53
C ARG A 218 2.05 -11.55 14.97
N ASP A 219 3.32 -11.89 15.21
CA ASP A 219 3.94 -11.78 16.54
C ASP A 219 4.45 -10.36 16.84
N ASP A 220 4.76 -10.08 18.10
CA ASP A 220 5.22 -8.75 18.55
C ASP A 220 6.51 -8.31 17.83
N ALA A 221 7.41 -9.24 17.54
CA ALA A 221 8.67 -8.94 16.86
C ALA A 221 8.44 -8.51 15.41
N THR A 222 7.54 -9.20 14.71
CA THR A 222 7.13 -8.88 13.34
C THR A 222 6.35 -7.56 13.31
N TRP A 223 5.45 -7.37 14.29
CA TRP A 223 4.70 -6.12 14.41
C TRP A 223 5.61 -4.91 14.65
N HIS A 224 6.57 -5.04 15.56
CA HIS A 224 7.58 -4.03 15.79
C HIS A 224 8.41 -3.74 14.53
N GLN A 225 8.82 -4.78 13.79
CA GLN A 225 9.59 -4.58 12.54
C GLN A 225 8.77 -3.88 11.46
N LEU A 226 7.50 -4.25 11.28
CA LEU A 226 6.60 -3.62 10.31
C LEU A 226 6.52 -2.11 10.54
N ARG A 227 6.32 -1.69 11.81
CA ARG A 227 6.19 -0.28 12.22
C ARG A 227 7.48 0.52 12.08
N ASN A 228 8.61 -0.10 12.40
CA ASN A 228 9.88 0.61 12.52
C ASN A 228 10.76 0.53 11.27
N ALA A 229 10.47 -0.37 10.34
CA ALA A 229 11.12 -0.35 9.03
C ALA A 229 10.92 1.05 8.42
N THR A 230 11.99 1.70 7.95
CA THR A 230 11.98 3.07 7.37
C THR A 230 11.42 4.20 8.25
N ASN A 231 11.03 3.94 9.50
CA ASN A 231 10.49 4.97 10.38
C ASN A 231 11.59 5.96 10.80
N PRO A 232 11.37 7.29 10.63
CA PRO A 232 12.40 8.29 10.96
C PRO A 232 12.63 8.48 12.46
N GLY A 233 11.82 7.85 13.33
CA GLY A 233 11.84 8.01 14.79
C GLY A 233 11.29 9.36 15.25
N MET A 234 11.48 10.41 14.45
CA MET A 234 10.87 11.73 14.60
C MET A 234 10.35 12.22 13.24
N PRO A 235 9.13 12.79 13.16
CA PRO A 235 8.61 13.31 11.90
C PRO A 235 9.60 14.25 11.18
N ILE A 236 9.62 14.22 9.84
CA ILE A 236 10.49 15.10 9.03
C ILE A 236 10.15 16.58 9.33
N SER A 237 8.88 16.89 9.54
CA SER A 237 8.40 18.22 9.93
C SER A 237 8.87 18.71 11.30
N VAL A 238 9.39 17.83 12.14
CA VAL A 238 9.94 18.16 13.46
C VAL A 238 11.47 18.20 13.41
N SER A 239 12.10 17.23 12.75
CA SER A 239 13.58 17.17 12.59
C SER A 239 14.11 18.22 11.61
N GLU A 240 13.35 18.55 10.58
CA GLU A 240 13.65 19.50 9.53
C GLU A 240 12.48 20.48 9.36
N SER A 241 12.22 21.26 10.41
CA SER A 241 11.08 22.18 10.46
C SER A 241 11.14 23.26 9.38
N LEU A 242 9.99 23.58 8.79
CA LEU A 242 9.80 24.70 7.88
C LEU A 242 8.84 25.74 8.48
N ASP A 243 9.01 26.99 8.05
CA ASP A 243 8.02 28.04 8.29
C ASP A 243 6.86 27.89 7.28
N GLY A 244 5.62 27.90 7.78
CA GLY A 244 4.42 27.83 6.94
C GLY A 244 3.89 26.40 6.74
N PHE A 245 3.33 26.14 5.55
CA PHE A 245 2.75 24.84 5.21
C PHE A 245 3.84 23.77 5.08
N ASP A 246 3.66 22.65 5.77
CA ASP A 246 4.56 21.51 5.74
C ASP A 246 3.77 20.25 5.44
N ILE A 247 4.01 19.66 4.26
CA ILE A 247 3.26 18.52 3.76
C ILE A 247 3.43 17.27 4.66
N ASP A 248 4.60 17.05 5.28
CA ASP A 248 4.80 15.94 6.23
C ASP A 248 3.90 16.10 7.46
N ARG A 249 3.86 17.31 8.04
CA ARG A 249 3.01 17.62 9.19
C ARG A 249 1.54 17.51 8.82
N PHE A 250 1.16 18.10 7.69
CA PHE A 250 -0.21 18.11 7.19
C PHE A 250 -0.75 16.69 6.98
N SER A 251 0.02 15.82 6.31
CA SER A 251 -0.40 14.45 6.04
C SER A 251 -0.48 13.59 7.30
N ARG A 252 0.44 13.78 8.26
CA ARG A 252 0.38 13.10 9.57
C ARG A 252 -0.83 13.53 10.38
N ASP A 253 -1.05 14.84 10.49
CA ASP A 253 -2.21 15.41 11.20
C ASP A 253 -3.54 14.95 10.58
N ALA A 254 -3.63 14.92 9.24
CA ALA A 254 -4.81 14.46 8.53
C ALA A 254 -5.09 12.98 8.78
N CYS A 255 -4.06 12.14 8.70
CA CYS A 255 -4.15 10.70 8.95
C CYS A 255 -4.58 10.42 10.40
N GLU A 256 -3.95 11.08 11.37
CA GLU A 256 -4.27 10.93 12.79
C GLU A 256 -5.68 11.45 13.15
N MET A 257 -6.11 12.54 12.52
CA MET A 257 -7.47 13.06 12.71
C MET A 257 -8.54 12.03 12.34
N VAL A 258 -8.31 11.25 11.27
CA VAL A 258 -9.28 10.30 10.74
C VAL A 258 -9.19 8.94 11.44
N TRP A 259 -7.97 8.41 11.60
CA TRP A 259 -7.74 7.04 12.07
C TRP A 259 -7.55 6.91 13.58
N SER A 260 -7.41 8.01 14.33
CA SER A 260 -7.24 7.98 15.78
C SER A 260 -8.18 8.95 16.50
N ALA A 261 -8.01 10.25 16.28
CA ALA A 261 -8.75 11.27 17.02
C ALA A 261 -10.25 11.32 16.67
N GLN A 262 -10.61 10.82 15.48
CA GLN A 262 -11.97 10.86 14.92
C GLN A 262 -12.61 12.26 15.02
N ASN A 263 -11.79 13.31 14.89
CA ASN A 263 -12.22 14.69 15.09
C ASN A 263 -12.78 15.27 13.78
N TYR A 264 -13.91 14.72 13.34
CA TYR A 264 -14.52 15.05 12.06
C TYR A 264 -14.96 16.52 11.92
N LYS A 265 -14.95 17.31 13.01
CA LYS A 265 -15.19 18.75 12.97
C LYS A 265 -14.08 19.52 12.25
N GLU A 266 -12.86 18.97 12.27
CA GLU A 266 -11.68 19.57 11.63
C GLU A 266 -11.49 19.10 10.18
N MET A 267 -12.41 18.29 9.63
CA MET A 267 -12.25 17.74 8.27
C MET A 267 -12.05 18.82 7.21
N THR A 268 -12.76 19.94 7.31
CA THR A 268 -12.63 21.05 6.36
C THR A 268 -11.26 21.72 6.40
N ARG A 269 -10.44 21.49 7.44
CA ARG A 269 -9.04 21.91 7.49
C ARG A 269 -8.17 21.10 6.54
N PHE A 270 -8.43 19.80 6.40
CA PHE A 270 -7.56 18.88 5.65
C PHE A 270 -8.13 18.47 4.29
N PHE A 271 -9.45 18.36 4.15
CA PHE A 271 -10.08 17.77 2.98
C PHE A 271 -10.88 18.81 2.19
N SER A 272 -10.84 18.68 0.86
CA SER A 272 -11.70 19.44 -0.05
C SER A 272 -13.16 19.06 0.16
N SER A 273 -14.08 20.00 -0.13
CA SER A 273 -15.51 19.69 -0.20
C SER A 273 -15.85 18.67 -1.29
N GLU A 274 -14.98 18.52 -2.28
CA GLU A 274 -15.10 17.63 -3.44
C GLU A 274 -14.16 16.42 -3.33
N ILE A 275 -13.78 16.02 -2.10
CA ILE A 275 -12.95 14.84 -1.86
C ILE A 275 -13.56 13.58 -2.52
N SER A 276 -12.74 12.84 -3.28
CA SER A 276 -13.04 11.48 -3.71
C SER A 276 -12.21 10.48 -2.91
N PHE A 277 -12.81 9.37 -2.53
CA PHE A 277 -12.19 8.34 -1.71
C PHE A 277 -12.43 6.95 -2.30
N ALA A 278 -11.38 6.13 -2.33
CA ALA A 278 -11.45 4.70 -2.61
C ALA A 278 -10.66 3.92 -1.56
N GLY A 279 -11.22 2.84 -1.04
CA GLY A 279 -10.56 2.06 0.00
C GLY A 279 -10.93 0.58 0.05
N ALA A 280 -10.49 -0.06 1.13
CA ALA A 280 -10.64 -1.50 1.34
C ALA A 280 -12.11 -1.95 1.26
N THR A 281 -12.32 -3.18 0.75
CA THR A 281 -13.62 -3.80 0.45
C THR A 281 -14.50 -2.90 -0.44
N ASN A 282 -13.90 -2.39 -1.53
CA ASN A 282 -14.54 -1.51 -2.54
C ASN A 282 -15.27 -0.29 -1.96
N ARG A 283 -14.92 0.17 -0.75
CA ARG A 283 -15.54 1.36 -0.17
C ARG A 283 -15.16 2.57 -1.00
N THR A 284 -16.15 3.29 -1.49
CA THR A 284 -15.95 4.56 -2.20
C THR A 284 -16.79 5.65 -1.55
N ALA A 285 -16.30 6.89 -1.58
CA ALA A 285 -17.07 8.03 -1.12
C ALA A 285 -16.74 9.29 -1.91
N GLU A 286 -17.75 10.17 -2.02
CA GLU A 286 -17.63 11.49 -2.62
C GLU A 286 -18.11 12.55 -1.63
N GLY A 287 -17.40 13.67 -1.57
CA GLY A 287 -17.66 14.78 -0.68
C GLY A 287 -17.42 14.45 0.81
N LEU A 288 -17.37 15.51 1.62
CA LEU A 288 -16.99 15.40 3.04
C LEU A 288 -17.92 14.51 3.86
N ASP A 289 -19.23 14.57 3.62
CA ASP A 289 -20.18 13.74 4.37
C ASP A 289 -20.06 12.26 4.01
N GLY A 290 -19.85 11.94 2.72
CA GLY A 290 -19.60 10.58 2.27
C GLY A 290 -18.32 10.03 2.87
N TYR A 291 -17.24 10.81 2.77
CA TYR A 291 -15.93 10.45 3.31
C TYR A 291 -15.98 10.21 4.83
N ARG A 292 -16.65 11.11 5.59
CA ARG A 292 -16.88 10.93 7.02
C ARG A 292 -17.61 9.62 7.33
N ASN A 293 -18.66 9.31 6.58
CA ASN A 293 -19.44 8.10 6.81
C ASN A 293 -18.65 6.83 6.48
N ALA A 294 -17.82 6.86 5.43
CA ALA A 294 -16.94 5.75 5.08
C ALA A 294 -15.96 5.43 6.21
N HIS A 295 -15.26 6.44 6.76
CA HIS A 295 -14.36 6.22 7.89
C HIS A 295 -15.07 5.77 9.16
N ARG A 296 -16.22 6.38 9.49
CA ARG A 296 -17.02 5.94 10.64
C ARG A 296 -17.51 4.51 10.52
N SER A 297 -17.79 4.01 9.32
CA SER A 297 -18.20 2.62 9.11
C SER A 297 -17.15 1.61 9.60
N ILE A 298 -15.88 2.04 9.68
CA ILE A 298 -14.76 1.27 10.19
C ILE A 298 -14.50 1.65 11.66
N MET A 299 -14.23 2.93 11.91
CA MET A 299 -13.70 3.41 13.19
C MET A 299 -14.71 3.39 14.34
N ASP A 300 -16.02 3.41 14.06
CA ASP A 300 -17.04 3.24 15.12
C ASP A 300 -17.00 1.81 15.72
N CYS A 301 -16.30 0.85 15.11
CA CYS A 301 -16.12 -0.50 15.63
C CYS A 301 -14.95 -0.62 16.64
N PHE A 302 -14.11 0.41 16.77
CA PHE A 302 -12.84 0.31 17.48
C PHE A 302 -12.63 1.40 18.52
N THR A 303 -12.02 1.04 19.65
CA THR A 303 -11.36 1.98 20.55
C THR A 303 -9.87 1.93 20.26
N VAL A 304 -9.27 3.07 19.92
CA VAL A 304 -7.85 3.16 19.55
C VAL A 304 -6.99 3.26 20.80
N ASP A 305 -6.04 2.34 20.97
CA ASP A 305 -5.10 2.34 22.08
C ASP A 305 -3.81 3.08 21.73
N ASN A 306 -3.30 2.80 20.53
CA ASN A 306 -2.07 3.39 20.01
C ASN A 306 -2.17 3.52 18.50
N PHE A 307 -1.84 4.69 17.97
CA PHE A 307 -1.81 4.98 16.53
C PHE A 307 -0.46 5.61 16.18
N SER A 308 0.09 5.24 15.03
CA SER A 308 1.32 5.83 14.52
C SER A 308 1.27 6.02 13.01
N VAL A 309 1.83 7.14 12.55
CA VAL A 309 2.20 7.32 11.15
C VAL A 309 3.66 6.91 11.00
N ASP A 310 3.88 5.73 10.45
CA ASP A 310 5.17 5.04 10.40
C ASP A 310 6.11 5.65 9.36
N GLU A 311 5.60 6.09 8.21
CA GLU A 311 6.39 6.67 7.13
C GLU A 311 5.55 7.64 6.27
N VAL A 312 6.17 8.73 5.82
CA VAL A 312 5.57 9.69 4.88
C VAL A 312 6.63 10.11 3.85
N TYR A 313 6.27 10.08 2.57
CA TYR A 313 7.06 10.65 1.48
C TYR A 313 6.16 11.15 0.37
N TRP A 314 6.65 12.06 -0.46
CA TRP A 314 5.84 12.75 -1.45
C TRP A 314 6.63 13.17 -2.68
N MET A 315 5.89 13.45 -3.75
CA MET A 315 6.34 14.18 -4.93
C MET A 315 5.61 15.52 -5.03
N GLY A 316 6.20 16.46 -5.77
CA GLY A 316 5.57 17.75 -6.07
C GLY A 316 5.91 18.85 -5.06
N ASN A 317 5.19 19.97 -5.20
CA ASN A 317 5.51 21.23 -4.50
C ASN A 317 4.25 22.07 -4.28
N GLY A 318 4.39 23.20 -3.59
CA GLY A 318 3.26 24.08 -3.24
C GLY A 318 2.55 24.73 -4.45
N GLN A 319 3.18 24.78 -5.63
CA GLN A 319 2.57 25.32 -6.85
C GLN A 319 1.79 24.25 -7.60
N ASP A 320 2.38 23.07 -7.77
CA ASP A 320 1.80 21.97 -8.57
C ASP A 320 0.89 21.05 -7.75
N GLY A 321 0.91 21.18 -6.42
CA GLY A 321 0.30 20.24 -5.48
C GLY A 321 1.21 19.04 -5.19
N TYR A 322 0.74 18.15 -4.33
CA TYR A 322 1.51 16.99 -3.84
C TYR A 322 0.80 15.67 -4.11
N LEU A 323 1.59 14.64 -4.40
CA LEU A 323 1.20 13.23 -4.27
C LEU A 323 1.95 12.65 -3.08
N VAL A 324 1.23 12.15 -2.08
CA VAL A 324 1.81 11.72 -0.80
C VAL A 324 1.50 10.26 -0.55
N SER A 325 2.51 9.48 -0.15
CA SER A 325 2.36 8.14 0.43
C SER A 325 2.47 8.22 1.95
N VAL A 326 1.57 7.53 2.65
CA VAL A 326 1.51 7.48 4.11
C VAL A 326 1.31 6.03 4.54
N ARG A 327 2.28 5.47 5.28
CA ARG A 327 2.11 4.19 5.99
C ARG A 327 1.78 4.45 7.44
N TRP A 328 0.77 3.76 7.97
CA TRP A 328 0.31 3.92 9.34
C TRP A 328 -0.04 2.58 9.98
N SER A 329 -0.08 2.56 11.30
CA SER A 329 -0.42 1.38 12.08
C SER A 329 -1.14 1.73 13.38
N MET A 330 -1.87 0.76 13.92
CA MET A 330 -2.76 0.94 15.05
C MET A 330 -2.91 -0.34 15.87
N ASP A 331 -2.82 -0.21 17.19
CA ASP A 331 -3.36 -1.18 18.14
C ASP A 331 -4.71 -0.65 18.63
N ALA A 332 -5.73 -1.50 18.63
CA ALA A 332 -7.07 -1.12 19.03
C ALA A 332 -7.80 -2.28 19.71
N GLU A 333 -8.90 -1.97 20.38
CA GLU A 333 -9.88 -2.94 20.87
C GLU A 333 -11.10 -2.96 19.94
N HIS A 334 -11.59 -4.14 19.56
CA HIS A 334 -12.88 -4.29 18.86
C HIS A 334 -14.05 -4.11 19.84
N ALA A 335 -14.26 -2.86 20.24
CA ALA A 335 -15.18 -2.43 21.29
C ALA A 335 -16.58 -2.03 20.78
N GLY A 336 -16.71 -1.73 19.49
CA GLY A 336 -17.96 -1.32 18.86
C GLY A 336 -18.58 -2.42 17.99
N SER A 337 -19.89 -2.35 17.78
CA SER A 337 -20.58 -3.23 16.82
C SER A 337 -20.80 -2.50 15.51
N GLY A 338 -20.61 -3.17 14.37
CA GLY A 338 -20.75 -2.54 13.06
C GLY A 338 -20.36 -3.46 11.92
N ALA A 339 -19.53 -2.97 11.00
CA ALA A 339 -19.11 -3.69 9.79
C ALA A 339 -18.46 -5.05 10.09
N PHE A 340 -17.87 -5.22 11.28
CA PHE A 340 -17.18 -6.45 11.69
C PHE A 340 -18.01 -7.32 12.66
N GLY A 341 -19.31 -7.07 12.76
CA GLY A 341 -20.25 -7.78 13.63
C GLY A 341 -20.27 -7.22 15.07
N PRO A 342 -20.77 -7.99 16.05
CA PRO A 342 -20.81 -7.58 17.45
C PRO A 342 -19.40 -7.40 18.04
N ALA A 343 -19.25 -6.40 18.90
CA ALA A 343 -18.03 -6.14 19.66
C ALA A 343 -17.54 -7.42 20.35
N THR A 344 -16.23 -7.69 20.27
CA THR A 344 -15.60 -8.85 20.93
C THR A 344 -14.76 -8.43 22.12
N GLY A 345 -14.44 -7.14 22.29
CA GLY A 345 -13.56 -6.64 23.35
C GLY A 345 -12.13 -7.17 23.27
N ASN A 346 -11.76 -7.81 22.16
CA ASN A 346 -10.43 -8.38 21.96
C ASN A 346 -9.51 -7.36 21.27
N PRO A 347 -8.20 -7.37 21.59
CA PRO A 347 -7.23 -6.53 20.92
C PRO A 347 -7.06 -6.95 19.46
N VAL A 348 -6.85 -5.96 18.59
CA VAL A 348 -6.62 -6.13 17.15
C VAL A 348 -5.48 -5.23 16.69
N GLN A 349 -4.76 -5.69 15.67
CA GLN A 349 -3.71 -4.95 14.99
C GLN A 349 -4.17 -4.55 13.59
N LEU A 350 -4.15 -3.25 13.30
CA LEU A 350 -4.45 -2.71 11.98
C LEU A 350 -3.24 -1.96 11.43
N TRP A 351 -2.91 -2.14 10.17
CA TRP A 351 -1.96 -1.28 9.46
C TRP A 351 -2.45 -0.99 8.05
N GLY A 352 -2.05 0.16 7.53
CA GLY A 352 -2.57 0.67 6.27
C GLY A 352 -1.57 1.49 5.48
N LEU A 353 -1.92 1.66 4.21
CA LEU A 353 -1.24 2.46 3.22
C LEU A 353 -2.27 3.41 2.61
N SER A 354 -1.97 4.70 2.69
CA SER A 354 -2.78 5.77 2.14
C SER A 354 -1.98 6.54 1.09
N GLN A 355 -2.61 6.84 -0.04
CA GLN A 355 -2.09 7.79 -1.02
C GLN A 355 -3.02 9.00 -1.12
N TYR A 356 -2.44 10.20 -0.97
CA TYR A 356 -3.18 11.47 -1.03
C TYR A 356 -2.77 12.26 -2.25
N LYS A 357 -3.75 12.92 -2.86
CA LYS A 357 -3.52 14.05 -3.75
C LYS A 357 -3.90 15.33 -3.04
N VAL A 358 -2.94 16.25 -2.90
CA VAL A 358 -3.10 17.51 -2.18
C VAL A 358 -2.98 18.68 -3.14
N ILE A 359 -4.01 19.51 -3.20
CA ILE A 359 -4.06 20.73 -4.02
C ILE A 359 -4.46 21.87 -3.09
N GLU A 360 -3.75 23.01 -3.15
CA GLU A 360 -4.06 24.20 -2.35
C GLU A 360 -4.26 23.87 -0.85
N GLU A 361 -3.36 23.04 -0.30
CA GLU A 361 -3.38 22.62 1.11
C GLU A 361 -4.66 21.83 1.50
N LYS A 362 -5.29 21.16 0.54
CA LYS A 362 -6.43 20.24 0.74
C LYS A 362 -6.18 18.90 0.08
N ILE A 363 -6.48 17.82 0.78
CA ILE A 363 -6.63 16.49 0.19
C ILE A 363 -7.89 16.51 -0.69
N VAL A 364 -7.70 16.32 -1.98
CA VAL A 364 -8.77 16.27 -3.00
C VAL A 364 -9.10 14.84 -3.43
N GLN A 365 -8.16 13.91 -3.27
CA GLN A 365 -8.37 12.49 -3.55
C GLN A 365 -7.59 11.65 -2.54
N GLU A 366 -8.17 10.54 -2.10
CA GLU A 366 -7.54 9.57 -1.21
C GLU A 366 -7.78 8.14 -1.66
N TRP A 367 -6.72 7.33 -1.65
CA TRP A 367 -6.79 5.89 -1.73
C TRP A 367 -6.23 5.29 -0.46
N THR A 368 -6.98 4.43 0.24
CA THR A 368 -6.51 3.79 1.48
C THR A 368 -6.85 2.31 1.53
N LEU A 369 -5.81 1.47 1.64
CA LEU A 369 -5.96 0.08 2.03
C LEU A 369 -5.46 -0.12 3.45
N PHE A 370 -6.09 -1.06 4.16
CA PHE A 370 -5.60 -1.62 5.41
C PHE A 370 -5.81 -3.14 5.37
N ASN A 371 -5.18 -3.87 6.29
CA ASN A 371 -5.23 -5.33 6.41
C ASN A 371 -6.63 -5.86 6.82
N GLU A 372 -7.68 -5.54 6.07
CA GLU A 372 -9.07 -5.74 6.47
C GLU A 372 -9.48 -7.22 6.51
N LEU A 373 -8.98 -8.05 5.60
CA LEU A 373 -9.25 -9.49 5.67
C LEU A 373 -8.57 -10.10 6.90
N ASP A 374 -7.33 -9.70 7.18
CA ASP A 374 -6.61 -10.11 8.40
C ASP A 374 -7.36 -9.68 9.67
N LEU A 375 -7.85 -8.44 9.72
CA LEU A 375 -8.69 -7.93 10.82
C LEU A 375 -9.93 -8.80 11.05
N GLN A 376 -10.61 -9.22 9.99
CA GLN A 376 -11.77 -10.12 10.10
C GLN A 376 -11.37 -11.49 10.67
N ILE A 377 -10.20 -12.03 10.29
CA ILE A 377 -9.67 -13.29 10.85
C ILE A 377 -9.35 -13.11 12.34
N GLN A 378 -8.71 -12.01 12.75
CA GLN A 378 -8.43 -11.70 14.16
C GLN A 378 -9.72 -11.69 15.00
N ILE A 379 -10.75 -10.98 14.54
CA ILE A 379 -12.04 -10.88 15.22
C ILE A 379 -12.77 -12.24 15.26
N ALA A 380 -12.74 -13.00 14.17
CA ALA A 380 -13.37 -14.32 14.12
C ALA A 380 -12.68 -15.33 15.05
N ALA A 381 -11.35 -15.37 15.05
CA ALA A 381 -10.57 -16.25 15.92
C ALA A 381 -10.80 -15.98 17.41
N ALA A 382 -11.00 -14.71 17.78
CA ALA A 382 -11.37 -14.34 19.15
C ALA A 382 -12.72 -14.96 19.57
N ARG A 383 -13.74 -14.88 18.71
CA ARG A 383 -15.07 -15.48 18.96
C ARG A 383 -14.99 -17.00 19.13
N SER A 384 -14.14 -17.68 18.35
CA SER A 384 -13.95 -19.14 18.46
C SER A 384 -13.25 -19.58 19.74
N LYS A 385 -12.53 -18.70 20.45
CA LYS A 385 -11.92 -19.02 21.75
C LYS A 385 -12.91 -18.91 22.92
N GLU A 386 -13.98 -18.15 22.74
CA GLU A 386 -15.02 -17.90 23.74
C GLU A 386 -16.20 -18.89 23.65
N ALA A 387 -16.34 -19.58 22.51
CA ALA A 387 -17.30 -20.66 22.28
C ALA A 387 -16.75 -22.03 22.72
#